data_AF-A0A7H0MHZ0-F1
#
_entry.id   AF-A0A7H0MHZ0-F1
#
_cell.length_a   1.000
_cell.length_b   1.000
_cell.length_c   1.000
_cell.angle_alpha   90.00
_cell.angle_beta   90.00
_cell.angle_gamma   90.00
#
_symmetry.space_group_name_H-M   'P 1'
#
loop_
_entity.id
_entity.type
_entity.pdbx_description
1 polymer ?
#
loop_
_entity_poly.entity_id
_entity_poly.type
_entity_poly.pdbx_seq_one_letter_code
_entity_poly.pdbx_strand_id
1 'polypeptide(L)'
;MDTENRGYSLSVSHRESGKTEQQVYLKPMSLYLPDIANQAVSELVSKLNLPADNSGEYTLTVTNNNNGVSVDKDFTSLSELTDPLIAADAVKDLINIVRGYESDEETNVCGW
;
A
#
# COMPACT_ATOMS: atom_id res chain seq x y z
N MET A 1 0.62 11.21 27.14
CA MET A 1 0.81 10.03 26.27
C MET A 1 0.01 10.32 25.04
N ASP A 2 0.56 11.20 24.22
CA ASP A 2 -0.07 11.71 23.02
C ASP A 2 0.03 10.61 21.98
N THR A 3 -0.96 9.72 21.95
CA THR A 3 -1.24 8.89 20.77
C THR A 3 -1.74 9.84 19.68
N GLU A 4 -0.84 10.67 19.18
CA GLU A 4 -1.01 11.39 17.93
C GLU A 4 -1.30 10.33 16.89
N ASN A 5 -2.51 10.32 16.33
CA ASN A 5 -2.86 9.38 15.29
C ASN A 5 -1.97 9.67 14.07
N ARG A 6 -0.87 8.93 13.93
CA ARG A 6 0.13 9.13 12.87
C ARG A 6 -0.35 8.59 11.51
N GLY A 7 -1.49 7.89 11.51
CA GLY A 7 -2.13 7.39 10.29
C GLY A 7 -1.36 6.27 9.61
N TYR A 8 -1.78 5.94 8.39
CA TYR A 8 -1.20 4.90 7.55
C TYR A 8 -0.47 5.53 6.38
N SER A 9 0.76 5.13 6.11
CA SER A 9 1.49 5.56 4.93
C SER A 9 1.41 4.50 3.85
N LEU A 10 0.98 4.88 2.65
CA LEU A 10 0.99 4.04 1.45
C LEU A 10 2.18 4.46 0.59
N SER A 11 3.07 3.53 0.28
CA SER A 11 4.21 3.74 -0.60
C SER A 11 4.09 2.87 -1.84
N VAL A 12 4.48 3.39 -2.99
CA VAL A 12 4.68 2.64 -4.23
C VAL A 12 6.14 2.75 -4.61
N SER A 13 6.80 1.61 -4.73
CA SER A 13 8.17 1.50 -5.25
C SER A 13 8.15 0.85 -6.62
N HIS A 14 8.95 1.37 -7.54
CA HIS A 14 9.20 0.76 -8.84
C HIS A 14 10.60 0.16 -8.83
N ARG A 15 10.70 -1.16 -8.96
CA ARG A 15 11.96 -1.89 -8.80
C ARG A 15 12.98 -1.55 -9.88
N GLU A 16 12.55 -1.44 -11.12
CA GLU A 16 13.40 -1.13 -12.28
C GLU A 16 13.97 0.30 -12.20
N SER A 17 13.15 1.29 -11.84
CA SER A 17 13.63 2.68 -11.71
C SER A 17 14.29 2.97 -10.36
N GLY A 18 14.14 2.10 -9.36
CA GLY A 18 14.58 2.34 -7.98
C GLY A 18 13.91 3.55 -7.31
N LYS A 19 12.76 3.99 -7.84
CA LYS A 19 12.02 5.15 -7.34
C LYS A 19 10.93 4.69 -6.39
N THR A 20 10.75 5.41 -5.29
CA THR A 20 9.69 5.15 -4.31
C THR A 20 8.99 6.44 -3.97
N GLU A 21 7.67 6.44 -4.08
CA GLU A 21 6.81 7.53 -3.64
C GLU A 21 5.93 7.06 -2.50
N GLN A 22 5.69 7.92 -1.51
CA GLN A 22 4.87 7.61 -0.35
C GLN A 22 3.88 8.73 -0.07
N GLN A 23 2.69 8.36 0.39
CA GLN A 23 1.64 9.28 0.80
C GLN A 23 1.05 8.84 2.14
N VAL A 24 0.90 9.79 3.06
CA VAL A 24 0.36 9.56 4.41
C VAL A 24 -1.15 9.81 4.42
N TYR A 25 -1.90 8.85 4.95
CA TYR A 25 -3.34 8.84 5.09
C TYR A 25 -3.72 8.82 6.57
N LEU A 26 -4.24 9.94 7.07
CA LEU A 26 -4.74 10.05 8.44
C LEU A 26 -6.06 9.26 8.65
N LYS A 27 -6.79 8.96 7.56
CA LYS A 27 -8.06 8.22 7.59
C LYS A 27 -7.94 6.93 6.76
N PRO A 28 -7.57 5.80 7.36
CA PRO A 28 -7.42 4.53 6.64
C PRO A 28 -8.75 3.98 6.10
N MET A 29 -9.89 4.33 6.71
CA MET A 29 -11.22 3.91 6.23
C MET A 29 -11.53 4.41 4.80
N SER A 30 -10.98 5.55 4.38
CA SER A 30 -11.19 6.05 3.02
C SER A 30 -10.56 5.13 1.97
N LEU A 31 -9.49 4.41 2.33
CA LEU A 31 -8.78 3.48 1.45
C LEU A 31 -9.54 2.15 1.24
N TYR A 32 -10.64 1.89 1.96
CA TYR A 32 -11.52 0.74 1.67
C TYR A 32 -12.39 0.97 0.43
N LEU A 33 -12.53 2.22 -0.01
CA LEU A 33 -13.28 2.52 -1.22
C LEU A 33 -12.39 2.22 -2.43
N PRO A 34 -12.84 1.37 -3.37
CA PRO A 34 -12.00 0.96 -4.48
C PRO A 34 -11.60 2.13 -5.37
N ASP A 35 -12.50 3.09 -5.54
CA ASP A 35 -12.24 4.33 -6.27
C ASP A 35 -11.10 5.15 -5.64
N ILE A 36 -11.13 5.31 -4.31
CA ILE A 36 -10.11 6.06 -3.57
C ILE A 36 -8.78 5.31 -3.53
N ALA A 37 -8.79 3.99 -3.31
CA ALA A 37 -7.59 3.17 -3.32
C ALA A 37 -6.90 3.20 -4.68
N ASN A 38 -7.67 3.03 -5.75
CA ASN A 38 -7.16 3.11 -7.10
C ASN A 38 -6.61 4.50 -7.43
N GLN A 39 -7.36 5.56 -7.10
CA GLN A 39 -6.91 6.92 -7.33
C GLN A 39 -5.61 7.21 -6.56
N ALA A 40 -5.52 6.81 -5.29
CA ALA A 40 -4.32 6.94 -4.46
C ALA A 40 -3.09 6.29 -5.10
N VAL A 41 -3.24 5.05 -5.56
CA VAL A 41 -2.15 4.31 -6.21
C VAL A 41 -1.80 4.94 -7.55
N SER A 42 -2.79 5.30 -8.37
CA SER A 42 -2.59 5.98 -9.65
C SER A 42 -1.89 7.33 -9.48
N GLU A 43 -2.20 8.09 -8.42
CA GLU A 43 -1.52 9.34 -8.09
C GLU A 43 -0.07 9.09 -7.68
N LEU A 44 0.20 8.08 -6.84
CA LEU A 44 1.57 7.69 -6.46
C LEU A 44 2.40 7.27 -7.68
N VAL A 45 1.83 6.45 -8.56
CA VAL A 45 2.44 6.06 -9.84
C VAL A 45 2.70 7.27 -10.73
N SER A 46 1.76 8.21 -10.80
CA SER A 46 1.93 9.43 -11.57
C SER A 46 3.05 10.30 -11.00
N LYS A 47 3.17 10.39 -9.67
CA LYS A 47 4.23 11.11 -8.97
C LYS A 47 5.61 10.48 -9.14
N LEU A 48 5.69 9.16 -9.27
CA LEU A 48 6.94 8.46 -9.59
C LEU A 48 7.55 8.98 -10.91
N ASN A 49 6.74 9.57 -11.80
CA ASN A 49 7.16 10.13 -13.10
C ASN A 49 8.02 9.10 -13.84
N LEU A 50 7.42 7.94 -14.07
CA LEU A 50 8.07 6.82 -14.71
C LEU A 50 8.18 7.07 -16.23
N PRO A 51 9.25 6.59 -16.87
CA PRO A 51 9.37 6.65 -18.33
C PRO A 51 8.26 5.82 -18.98
N ALA A 52 7.89 6.12 -20.24
CA ALA A 52 6.85 5.39 -20.98
C ALA A 52 7.12 3.88 -21.10
N ASP A 53 8.38 3.47 -20.95
CA ASP A 53 8.79 2.08 -20.72
C ASP A 53 8.80 1.80 -19.21
N ASN A 54 7.61 1.78 -18.61
CA ASN A 54 7.38 1.48 -17.20
C ASN A 54 7.00 0.01 -17.02
N SER A 55 7.72 -0.85 -17.75
CA SER A 55 7.59 -2.30 -17.74
C SER A 55 8.44 -2.84 -16.59
N GLY A 56 7.83 -3.07 -15.44
CA GLY A 56 8.59 -3.48 -14.26
C GLY A 56 7.74 -3.98 -13.13
N GLU A 57 8.41 -4.54 -12.14
CA GLU A 57 7.80 -4.95 -10.88
C GLU A 57 7.57 -3.73 -10.01
N TYR A 58 6.37 -3.65 -9.43
CA TYR A 58 5.99 -2.63 -8.47
C TYR A 58 5.81 -3.24 -7.10
N THR A 59 6.09 -2.48 -6.07
CA THR A 59 5.90 -2.91 -4.68
C THR A 59 5.08 -1.85 -3.97
N LEU A 60 3.90 -2.23 -3.52
CA LEU A 60 3.03 -1.40 -2.69
C LEU A 60 3.32 -1.72 -1.22
N THR A 61 3.64 -0.73 -0.41
CA THR A 61 3.91 -0.89 1.01
C THR A 61 2.93 -0.06 1.82
N VAL A 62 2.25 -0.66 2.79
CA VAL A 62 1.42 0.04 3.77
C VAL A 62 2.12 -0.03 5.12
N THR A 63 2.37 1.14 5.70
CA THR A 63 2.96 1.27 7.04
C THR A 63 1.97 1.95 7.97
N ASN A 64 1.61 1.30 9.07
CA ASN A 64 0.87 1.95 10.15
C ASN A 64 1.85 2.66 11.07
N ASN A 65 1.87 3.99 11.00
CA ASN A 65 2.77 4.81 11.80
C ASN A 65 2.37 4.86 13.28
N ASN A 66 1.18 4.35 13.65
CA ASN A 66 0.78 4.26 15.04
C ASN A 66 1.55 3.17 15.79
N ASN A 67 1.75 2.00 15.16
CA ASN A 67 2.45 0.87 15.77
C ASN A 67 3.81 0.56 15.11
N GLY A 68 4.11 1.16 13.96
CA GLY A 68 5.35 0.94 13.19
C GLY A 68 5.34 -0.32 12.32
N VAL A 69 4.20 -1.02 12.21
CA VAL A 69 4.06 -2.21 11.37
C VAL A 69 3.96 -1.81 9.90
N SER A 70 4.78 -2.42 9.05
CA SER A 70 4.76 -2.23 7.59
C SER A 70 4.61 -3.56 6.87
N VAL A 71 3.74 -3.59 5.87
CA VAL A 71 3.51 -4.76 5.02
C VAL A 71 3.59 -4.32 3.57
N ASP A 72 4.28 -5.11 2.75
CA ASP A 72 4.43 -4.88 1.32
C ASP A 72 3.81 -5.99 0.46
N LYS A 73 3.47 -5.62 -0.78
CA LYS A 73 2.89 -6.49 -1.81
C LYS A 73 3.56 -6.18 -3.13
N ASP A 74 4.09 -7.19 -3.80
CA ASP A 74 4.62 -7.10 -5.14
C ASP A 74 3.53 -7.23 -6.22
N PHE A 75 3.75 -6.53 -7.34
CA PHE A 75 2.91 -6.56 -8.53
C PHE A 75 3.80 -6.72 -9.75
N THR A 76 3.39 -7.61 -10.64
CA THR A 76 4.17 -7.97 -11.83
C THR A 76 4.01 -6.95 -12.96
N SER A 77 2.99 -6.09 -12.90
CA SER A 77 2.71 -5.10 -13.95
C SER A 77 1.96 -3.88 -13.42
N LEU A 78 2.19 -2.72 -14.06
CA LEU A 78 1.49 -1.50 -13.72
C LEU A 78 -0.03 -1.64 -13.90
N SER A 79 -0.48 -2.33 -14.95
CA SER A 79 -1.91 -2.52 -15.21
C SER A 79 -2.62 -3.24 -14.07
N GLU A 80 -1.96 -4.17 -13.37
CA GLU A 80 -2.52 -4.81 -12.18
C GLU A 80 -2.54 -3.85 -10.99
N LEU A 81 -1.47 -3.07 -10.82
CA LEU A 81 -1.38 -2.08 -9.75
C LEU A 81 -2.41 -0.95 -9.91
N THR A 82 -2.76 -0.57 -11.14
CA THR A 82 -3.76 0.46 -11.47
C THR A 82 -5.15 -0.10 -11.75
N ASP A 83 -5.33 -1.42 -11.60
CA ASP A 83 -6.66 -2.01 -11.73
C ASP A 83 -7.47 -1.70 -10.45
N PRO A 84 -8.67 -1.13 -10.57
CA PRO A 84 -9.43 -0.68 -9.40
C PRO A 84 -9.89 -1.81 -8.49
N LEU A 85 -10.06 -3.04 -9.01
CA LEU A 85 -10.41 -4.20 -8.17
C LEU A 85 -9.17 -4.70 -7.44
N ILE A 86 -8.05 -4.85 -8.16
CA ILE A 86 -6.79 -5.37 -7.61
C ILE A 86 -6.16 -4.38 -6.63
N ALA A 87 -6.06 -3.10 -6.99
CA ALA A 87 -5.51 -2.05 -6.13
C ALA A 87 -6.32 -1.91 -4.83
N ALA A 88 -7.65 -1.93 -4.94
CA ALA A 88 -8.52 -1.85 -3.78
C ALA A 88 -8.40 -3.08 -2.89
N ASP A 89 -8.42 -4.28 -3.47
CA ASP A 89 -8.27 -5.51 -2.71
C ASP A 89 -6.91 -5.57 -2.01
N ALA A 90 -5.83 -5.23 -2.72
CA ALA A 90 -4.48 -5.21 -2.15
C ALA A 90 -4.33 -4.16 -1.04
N VAL A 91 -4.77 -2.92 -1.24
CA VAL A 91 -4.74 -1.89 -0.19
C VAL A 91 -5.56 -2.31 1.03
N LYS A 92 -6.75 -2.88 0.81
CA LYS A 92 -7.61 -3.39 1.88
C LYS A 92 -6.95 -4.56 2.61
N ASP A 93 -6.37 -5.53 1.90
CA ASP A 93 -5.63 -6.67 2.44
C ASP A 93 -4.49 -6.18 3.32
N LEU A 94 -3.62 -5.31 2.78
CA LEU A 94 -2.50 -4.71 3.50
C LEU A 94 -2.94 -3.96 4.76
N ILE A 95 -3.97 -3.12 4.68
CA ILE A 95 -4.51 -2.40 5.85
C ILE A 95 -5.08 -3.39 6.87
N ASN A 96 -5.85 -4.40 6.42
CA ASN A 96 -6.40 -5.42 7.31
C ASN A 96 -5.31 -6.23 8.00
N ILE A 97 -4.21 -6.56 7.32
CA ILE A 97 -3.06 -7.26 7.89
C ILE A 97 -2.40 -6.38 8.95
N VAL A 98 -2.00 -5.17 8.58
CA VAL A 98 -1.32 -4.23 9.48
C VAL A 98 -2.17 -3.89 10.72
N ARG A 99 -3.49 -3.81 10.54
CA ARG A 99 -4.46 -3.56 11.60
C ARG A 99 -4.80 -4.84 12.39
N GLY A 100 -4.77 -6.00 11.75
CA GLY A 100 -4.93 -7.32 12.38
C GLY A 100 -3.75 -7.63 13.30
N TYR A 101 -2.54 -7.21 12.94
CA TYR A 101 -1.38 -7.23 13.84
C TYR A 101 -1.54 -6.34 15.09
N GLU A 102 -2.53 -5.43 15.15
CA GLU A 102 -2.89 -4.72 16.39
C GLU A 102 -3.89 -5.49 17.26
N SER A 103 -4.54 -6.54 16.75
CA SER A 103 -5.56 -7.33 17.48
C SER A 103 -5.20 -8.80 17.70
N ASP A 104 -4.20 -9.36 17.02
CA ASP A 104 -3.91 -10.80 17.05
C ASP A 104 -2.53 -11.11 17.66
N GLU A 105 -2.54 -11.31 18.97
CA GLU A 105 -1.68 -12.32 19.60
C GLU A 105 -2.15 -13.69 19.08
N GLU A 106 -1.30 -14.37 18.28
CA GLU A 106 -1.43 -15.74 17.74
C GLU A 106 -2.60 -16.07 16.76
N THR A 107 -2.33 -16.14 15.45
CA THR A 107 -2.56 -17.33 14.60
C THR A 107 -1.74 -17.34 13.28
N ASN A 108 -1.09 -18.48 13.04
CA ASN A 108 -0.37 -18.90 11.83
C ASN A 108 -1.04 -18.58 10.48
N VAL A 109 -0.29 -17.98 9.53
CA VAL A 109 -0.29 -18.34 8.09
C VAL A 109 1.07 -18.05 7.41
N CYS A 110 2.16 -18.62 7.92
CA CYS A 110 3.31 -18.96 7.05
C CYS A 110 3.15 -20.42 6.66
N GLY A 111 2.30 -20.69 5.67
CA GLY A 111 2.34 -21.92 4.91
C GLY A 111 3.34 -21.76 3.77
N TRP A 112 4.61 -22.10 4.01
CA TRP A 112 5.55 -22.62 3.02
C TRP A 112 6.72 -23.29 3.73
#